data_AF-A0A1M5ZLL6-F1
#
_entry.id   AF-A0A1M5ZLL6-F1
#
_cell.length_a   1.000
_cell.length_b   1.000
_cell.length_c   1.000
_cell.angle_alpha   90.00
_cell.angle_beta   90.00
_cell.angle_gamma   90.00
#
_symmetry.space_group_name_H-M   'P 1'
#
loop_
_entity.id
_entity.type
_entity.pdbx_description
1 polymer ?
#
loop_
_entity_poly.entity_id
_entity_poly.type
_entity_poly.pdbx_seq_one_letter_code
_entity_poly.pdbx_strand_id
1 'polypeptide(L)'
;MRFNKFYLLTLLCIPLTSYSTTWEALLKSNVDQAYTEFNEKIAYCNANKQPLKKITDDWFIHLSKNEKLAAASYIQYLADKDCWGDALTKYESALLSYAAESNDKKQLNERLYFSKVYRNKMLENTFKNLDVSELMSWYEKEGGVSPFDFFDFLIQYPEFQHPELKK
;
A
#
# COMPACT_ATOMS: atom_id res chain seq x y z
N MET A 1 -57.00 10.67 -57.93
CA MET A 1 -57.11 10.75 -56.45
C MET A 1 -56.31 9.59 -55.88
N ARG A 2 -55.07 9.85 -55.42
CA ARG A 2 -54.67 9.93 -54.00
C ARG A 2 -55.04 8.67 -53.23
N PHE A 3 -54.06 7.84 -52.84
CA PHE A 3 -53.99 7.28 -51.48
C PHE A 3 -52.58 6.71 -51.17
N ASN A 4 -51.98 7.30 -50.13
CA ASN A 4 -51.03 6.81 -49.13
C ASN A 4 -49.70 6.15 -49.53
N LYS A 5 -48.66 6.99 -49.65
CA LYS A 5 -47.28 6.67 -49.27
C LYS A 5 -46.89 7.46 -48.01
N PHE A 6 -47.36 7.07 -46.83
CA PHE A 6 -46.90 7.64 -45.56
C PHE A 6 -47.11 6.65 -44.41
N TYR A 7 -46.36 5.55 -44.41
CA TYR A 7 -46.20 4.70 -43.23
C TYR A 7 -44.79 4.11 -43.23
N LEU A 8 -43.79 4.94 -42.95
CA LEU A 8 -42.43 4.48 -42.64
C LEU A 8 -41.61 5.65 -42.05
N LEU A 9 -42.08 6.22 -40.94
CA LEU A 9 -41.33 7.28 -40.24
C LEU A 9 -41.69 7.40 -38.75
N THR A 10 -41.99 6.29 -38.08
CA THR A 10 -42.26 6.27 -36.63
C THR A 10 -41.60 5.06 -35.96
N LEU A 11 -40.32 4.83 -36.22
CA LEU A 11 -39.57 3.78 -35.53
C LEU A 11 -38.11 4.21 -35.33
N LEU A 12 -37.88 5.28 -34.57
CA LEU A 12 -36.59 5.64 -33.99
C LEU A 12 -36.74 6.83 -33.01
N CYS A 13 -37.57 6.67 -31.99
CA CYS A 13 -37.47 7.46 -30.75
C CYS A 13 -37.39 6.49 -29.58
N ILE A 14 -36.33 5.68 -29.56
CA ILE A 14 -35.91 5.05 -28.30
C ILE A 14 -35.20 6.17 -27.53
N PRO A 15 -35.70 6.62 -26.37
CA PRO A 15 -34.95 7.55 -25.55
C PRO A 15 -33.67 6.85 -25.12
N LEU A 16 -32.54 7.24 -25.71
CA LEU A 16 -31.23 6.93 -25.17
C LEU A 16 -31.14 7.70 -23.85
N THR A 17 -31.52 7.07 -22.74
CA THR A 17 -31.28 7.58 -21.41
C THR A 17 -29.78 7.64 -21.21
N SER A 18 -29.20 8.80 -21.50
CA SER A 18 -27.79 9.08 -21.25
C SER A 18 -27.66 9.29 -19.75
N TYR A 19 -27.24 8.26 -19.02
CA TYR A 19 -26.83 8.41 -17.62
C TYR A 19 -25.53 9.21 -17.63
N SER A 20 -25.64 10.54 -17.55
CA SER A 20 -24.49 11.43 -17.39
C SER A 20 -23.96 11.24 -15.97
N THR A 21 -22.90 10.44 -15.82
CA THR A 21 -22.13 10.39 -14.56
C THR A 21 -21.59 11.79 -14.28
N THR A 22 -21.89 12.35 -13.11
CA THR A 22 -21.30 13.63 -12.70
C THR A 22 -19.80 13.46 -12.51
N TRP A 23 -19.04 14.55 -12.66
CA TRP A 23 -17.60 14.53 -12.39
C TRP A 23 -17.29 14.02 -10.98
N GLU A 24 -18.06 14.47 -9.99
CA GLU A 24 -17.98 13.99 -8.60
C GLU A 24 -18.23 12.48 -8.49
N ALA A 25 -19.26 11.93 -9.16
CA ALA A 25 -19.56 10.51 -9.14
C ALA A 25 -18.44 9.67 -9.81
N LEU A 26 -17.82 10.20 -10.87
CA LEU A 26 -16.63 9.57 -11.48
C LEU A 26 -15.46 9.55 -10.49
N LEU A 27 -15.17 10.66 -9.83
CA LEU A 27 -14.11 10.74 -8.83
C LEU A 27 -14.35 9.79 -7.65
N LYS A 28 -15.61 9.67 -7.19
CA LYS A 28 -15.99 8.72 -6.16
C LYS A 28 -15.76 7.28 -6.62
N SER A 29 -16.14 6.94 -7.85
CA SER A 29 -15.87 5.62 -8.45
C SER A 29 -14.37 5.32 -8.54
N ASN A 30 -13.55 6.33 -8.87
CA ASN A 30 -12.09 6.17 -8.90
C ASN A 30 -11.50 5.89 -7.52
N VAL A 31 -12.03 6.53 -6.47
CA VAL A 31 -11.66 6.23 -5.07
C VAL A 31 -11.98 4.77 -4.75
N ASP A 32 -13.19 4.31 -5.07
CA ASP A 32 -13.63 2.94 -4.77
C ASP A 32 -12.79 1.90 -5.54
N GLN A 33 -12.50 2.14 -6.81
CA GLN A 33 -11.64 1.27 -7.60
C GLN A 33 -10.21 1.23 -7.04
N ALA A 34 -9.60 2.38 -6.78
CA ALA A 34 -8.22 2.43 -6.26
C ALA A 34 -8.10 1.81 -4.87
N TYR A 35 -9.14 1.92 -4.03
CA TYR A 35 -9.21 1.23 -2.75
C TYR A 35 -9.23 -0.29 -2.93
N THR A 36 -10.05 -0.81 -3.85
CA THR A 36 -10.07 -2.25 -4.16
C THR A 36 -8.71 -2.73 -4.66
N GLU A 37 -8.12 -2.05 -5.64
CA GLU A 37 -6.79 -2.40 -6.17
C GLU A 37 -5.71 -2.39 -5.08
N PHE A 38 -5.74 -1.41 -4.18
CA PHE A 38 -4.81 -1.33 -3.05
C PHE A 38 -4.94 -2.53 -2.10
N ASN A 39 -6.17 -2.90 -1.71
CA ASN A 39 -6.38 -4.05 -0.82
C ASN A 39 -6.06 -5.38 -1.49
N GLU A 40 -6.40 -5.55 -2.77
CA GLU A 40 -6.02 -6.72 -3.56
C GLU A 40 -4.50 -6.86 -3.64
N LYS A 41 -3.78 -5.74 -3.82
CA LYS A 41 -2.32 -5.75 -3.85
C LYS A 41 -1.73 -6.12 -2.49
N ILE A 42 -2.25 -5.60 -1.38
CA ILE A 42 -1.84 -6.02 -0.02
C ILE A 42 -2.07 -7.52 0.16
N ALA A 43 -3.26 -8.02 -0.20
CA ALA A 43 -3.60 -9.43 -0.08
C ALA A 43 -2.63 -10.31 -0.88
N TYR A 44 -2.33 -9.91 -2.13
CA TYR A 44 -1.33 -10.56 -2.97
C TYR A 44 0.06 -10.56 -2.32
N CYS A 45 0.54 -9.42 -1.83
CA CYS A 45 1.85 -9.29 -1.19
C CYS A 45 1.96 -10.20 0.04
N ASN A 46 0.90 -10.27 0.86
CA ASN A 46 0.85 -11.13 2.03
C ASN A 46 0.85 -12.62 1.68
N ALA A 47 0.12 -13.01 0.63
CA ALA A 47 0.04 -14.40 0.18
C ALA A 47 1.35 -14.90 -0.47
N ASN A 48 2.17 -13.99 -1.00
CA ASN A 48 3.40 -14.31 -1.73
C ASN A 48 4.67 -13.99 -0.93
N LYS A 49 4.57 -13.87 0.39
CA LYS A 49 5.73 -13.64 1.25
C LYS A 49 6.80 -14.71 1.02
N GLN A 50 8.05 -14.28 0.92
CA GLN A 50 9.20 -15.17 0.78
C GLN A 50 10.05 -15.14 2.06
N PRO A 51 10.67 -16.26 2.46
CA PRO A 51 11.62 -16.24 3.56
C PRO A 51 12.80 -15.32 3.23
N LEU A 52 13.04 -14.34 4.10
CA LEU A 52 14.26 -13.54 4.02
C LEU A 52 15.41 -14.30 4.68
N LYS A 53 16.51 -14.50 3.94
CA LYS A 53 17.71 -15.15 4.46
C LYS A 53 18.35 -14.28 5.53
N LYS A 54 18.99 -14.91 6.51
CA LYS A 54 19.85 -14.24 7.49
C LYS A 54 20.86 -13.33 6.80
N ILE A 55 20.94 -12.08 7.26
CA ILE A 55 21.95 -11.12 6.83
C ILE A 55 23.24 -11.44 7.57
N THR A 56 24.28 -11.74 6.81
CA THR A 56 25.61 -12.13 7.34
C THR A 56 26.65 -11.04 7.19
N ASP A 57 26.29 -9.89 6.63
CA ASP A 57 27.18 -8.74 6.50
C ASP A 57 27.56 -8.18 7.88
N ASP A 58 28.82 -7.77 8.01
CA ASP A 58 29.40 -7.31 9.29
C ASP A 58 28.60 -6.16 9.91
N TRP A 59 28.12 -5.22 9.09
CA TRP A 59 27.34 -4.07 9.57
C TRP A 59 26.10 -4.52 10.34
N PHE A 60 25.40 -5.57 9.87
CA PHE A 60 24.17 -6.04 10.49
C PHE A 60 24.47 -6.91 11.71
N ILE A 61 25.48 -7.78 11.64
CA ILE A 61 25.83 -8.71 12.73
C ILE A 61 26.18 -7.94 14.02
N HIS A 62 26.90 -6.83 13.89
CA HIS A 62 27.36 -6.02 15.02
C HIS A 62 26.28 -5.11 15.62
N LEU A 63 25.12 -4.98 14.98
CA LEU A 63 23.99 -4.25 15.56
C LEU A 63 23.54 -4.90 16.87
N SER A 64 23.20 -4.06 17.85
CA SER A 64 22.53 -4.50 19.07
C SER A 64 21.15 -5.10 18.74
N LYS A 65 20.56 -5.83 19.70
CA LYS A 65 19.23 -6.42 19.54
C LYS A 65 18.17 -5.40 19.09
N ASN A 66 18.16 -4.20 19.67
CA ASN A 66 17.19 -3.17 19.31
C ASN A 66 17.46 -2.58 17.94
N GLU A 67 18.73 -2.41 17.55
CA GLU A 67 19.11 -1.92 16.23
C GLU A 67 18.77 -2.94 15.14
N LYS A 68 18.98 -4.25 15.38
CA LYS A 68 18.52 -5.31 14.47
C LYS A 68 17.01 -5.29 14.31
N LEU A 69 16.27 -5.11 15.40
CA LEU A 69 14.81 -4.98 15.36
C LEU A 69 14.38 -3.77 14.50
N ALA A 70 15.01 -2.61 14.71
CA ALA A 70 14.74 -1.40 13.93
C ALA A 70 15.10 -1.59 12.44
N ALA A 71 16.27 -2.13 12.15
CA ALA A 71 16.73 -2.42 10.79
C ALA A 71 15.78 -3.39 10.09
N ALA A 72 15.40 -4.50 10.75
CA ALA A 72 14.44 -5.46 10.23
C ALA A 72 13.07 -4.81 9.94
N SER A 73 12.58 -3.94 10.84
CA SER A 73 11.31 -3.24 10.64
C SER A 73 11.38 -2.28 9.45
N TYR A 74 12.54 -1.66 9.22
CA TYR A 74 12.74 -0.79 8.08
C TYR A 74 12.87 -1.56 6.77
N ILE A 75 13.57 -2.70 6.76
CA ILE A 75 13.64 -3.61 5.61
C ILE A 75 12.23 -4.12 5.26
N GLN A 76 11.42 -4.47 6.26
CA GLN A 76 10.01 -4.84 6.03
C GLN A 76 9.21 -3.68 5.42
N TYR A 77 9.36 -2.47 5.94
CA TYR A 77 8.73 -1.28 5.37
C TYR A 77 9.12 -1.05 3.90
N LEU A 78 10.39 -1.22 3.54
CA LEU A 78 10.86 -1.10 2.15
C LEU A 78 10.26 -2.20 1.27
N ALA A 79 10.28 -3.46 1.73
CA ALA A 79 9.68 -4.59 1.01
C ALA A 79 8.18 -4.40 0.74
N ASP A 80 7.46 -3.90 1.75
CA ASP A 80 6.05 -3.55 1.66
C ASP A 80 5.81 -2.40 0.67
N LYS A 81 6.62 -1.35 0.77
CA LYS A 81 6.57 -0.20 -0.14
C LYS A 81 6.83 -0.63 -1.59
N ASP A 82 7.82 -1.47 -1.83
CA ASP A 82 8.12 -1.97 -3.18
C ASP A 82 7.01 -2.89 -3.70
N CYS A 83 6.30 -3.60 -2.82
CA CYS A 83 5.23 -4.50 -3.23
C CYS A 83 3.91 -3.77 -3.53
N TRP A 84 3.44 -2.88 -2.64
CA TRP A 84 2.11 -2.27 -2.75
C TRP A 84 2.10 -0.73 -2.72
N GLY A 85 3.26 -0.07 -2.67
CA GLY A 85 3.38 1.39 -2.58
C GLY A 85 2.78 2.17 -3.75
N ASP A 86 2.86 1.63 -4.97
CA ASP A 86 2.23 2.25 -6.14
C ASP A 86 0.70 2.24 -6.04
N ALA A 87 0.12 1.11 -5.58
CA ALA A 87 -1.32 0.99 -5.39
C ALA A 87 -1.81 1.92 -4.27
N LEU A 88 -1.03 2.05 -3.19
CA LEU A 88 -1.30 3.04 -2.15
C LEU A 88 -1.29 4.46 -2.71
N THR A 89 -0.27 4.80 -3.51
CA THR A 89 -0.11 6.14 -4.09
C THR A 89 -1.29 6.50 -5.00
N LYS A 90 -1.78 5.54 -5.80
CA LYS A 90 -2.99 5.70 -6.62
C LYS A 90 -4.23 5.97 -5.76
N TYR A 91 -4.41 5.19 -4.69
CA TYR A 91 -5.53 5.38 -3.77
C TYR A 91 -5.49 6.75 -3.08
N GLU A 92 -4.34 7.16 -2.56
CA GLU A 92 -4.17 8.47 -1.92
C GLU A 92 -4.39 9.62 -2.91
N SER A 93 -3.95 9.48 -4.16
CA SER A 93 -4.20 10.47 -5.23
C SER A 93 -5.69 10.57 -5.58
N ALA A 94 -6.39 9.44 -5.62
CA ALA A 94 -7.84 9.41 -5.86
C ALA A 94 -8.61 10.10 -4.72
N LEU A 95 -8.24 9.82 -3.46
CA LEU A 95 -8.81 10.48 -2.28
C LEU A 95 -8.62 11.99 -2.31
N LEU A 96 -7.41 12.46 -2.63
CA LEU A 96 -7.11 13.88 -2.75
C LEU A 96 -7.96 14.54 -3.84
N SER A 97 -8.06 13.90 -5.01
CA SER A 97 -8.82 14.44 -6.15
C SER A 97 -10.31 14.56 -5.83
N TYR A 98 -10.90 13.51 -5.24
CA TYR A 98 -12.30 13.53 -4.82
C TYR A 98 -12.56 14.59 -3.75
N ALA A 99 -11.73 14.64 -2.70
CA ALA A 99 -11.90 15.60 -1.61
C ALA A 99 -11.73 17.06 -2.04
N ALA A 100 -10.92 17.31 -3.08
CA ALA A 100 -10.75 18.65 -3.65
C ALA A 100 -12.00 19.13 -4.39
N GLU A 101 -12.73 18.21 -5.06
CA GLU A 101 -13.94 18.53 -5.82
C GLU A 101 -15.19 18.57 -4.92
N SER A 102 -15.43 17.53 -4.14
CA SER A 102 -16.67 17.36 -3.36
C SER A 102 -16.67 18.11 -2.02
N ASN A 103 -15.48 18.53 -1.56
CA ASN A 103 -15.21 18.99 -0.19
C ASN A 103 -15.52 17.94 0.91
N ASP A 104 -15.89 16.70 0.54
CA ASP A 104 -15.98 15.55 1.44
C ASP A 104 -14.58 15.00 1.73
N LYS A 105 -14.09 15.31 2.93
CA LYS A 105 -12.73 14.95 3.38
C LYS A 105 -12.70 13.75 4.31
N LYS A 106 -13.83 13.07 4.53
CA LYS A 106 -13.94 12.04 5.59
C LYS A 106 -12.92 10.93 5.39
N GLN A 107 -12.93 10.28 4.22
CA GLN A 107 -12.03 9.16 3.92
C GLN A 107 -10.55 9.58 3.88
N LEU A 108 -10.26 10.78 3.35
CA LEU A 108 -8.91 11.35 3.37
C LEU A 108 -8.42 11.57 4.81
N ASN A 109 -9.25 12.13 5.67
CA ASN A 109 -8.90 12.37 7.08
C ASN A 109 -8.70 11.08 7.86
N GLU A 110 -9.53 10.07 7.63
CA GLU A 110 -9.34 8.73 8.20
C GLU A 110 -8.00 8.14 7.76
N ARG A 111 -7.67 8.20 6.47
CA ARG A 111 -6.37 7.75 5.94
C ARG A 111 -5.19 8.49 6.58
N LEU A 112 -5.27 9.82 6.70
CA LEU A 112 -4.25 10.66 7.33
C LEU A 112 -4.12 10.41 8.84
N TYR A 113 -5.19 9.96 9.51
CA TYR A 113 -5.13 9.56 10.91
C TYR A 113 -4.35 8.25 11.06
N PHE A 114 -4.67 7.23 10.26
CA PHE A 114 -3.98 5.94 10.31
C PHE A 114 -2.50 6.01 9.92
N SER A 115 -2.11 6.92 9.01
CA SER A 115 -0.70 7.09 8.63
C SER A 115 0.18 7.66 9.78
N LYS A 116 -0.42 8.31 10.78
CA LYS A 116 0.32 8.89 11.93
C LYS A 116 0.59 7.89 13.05
N VAL A 117 -0.19 6.80 13.15
CA VAL A 117 -0.16 5.87 14.30
C VAL A 117 1.08 4.95 14.31
N TYR A 118 1.80 4.81 13.19
CA TYR A 118 2.92 3.87 13.04
C TYR A 118 4.28 4.32 13.64
N ARG A 119 4.33 5.33 14.51
CA ARG A 119 5.58 5.73 15.19
C ARG A 119 5.71 5.04 16.54
N ASN A 120 6.31 3.85 16.58
CA ASN A 120 6.72 3.23 17.83
C ASN A 120 7.81 4.10 18.49
N LYS A 121 7.48 4.81 19.57
CA LYS A 121 8.41 5.68 20.32
C LYS A 121 9.67 4.96 20.79
N MET A 122 9.59 3.65 21.05
CA MET A 122 10.74 2.83 21.44
C MET A 122 11.74 2.70 20.29
N LEU A 123 11.26 2.57 19.05
CA LEU A 123 12.10 2.48 17.86
C LEU A 123 12.54 3.85 17.36
N GLU A 124 11.80 4.93 17.67
CA GLU A 124 12.12 6.29 17.23
C GLU A 124 13.54 6.72 17.65
N ASN A 125 13.95 6.41 18.88
CA ASN A 125 15.30 6.71 19.34
C ASN A 125 16.34 5.77 18.73
N THR A 126 16.00 4.50 18.50
CA THR A 126 16.90 3.55 17.82
C THR A 126 17.15 3.94 16.37
N PHE A 127 16.12 4.39 15.64
CA PHE A 127 16.25 4.87 14.27
C PHE A 127 17.14 6.11 14.15
N LYS A 128 17.25 6.94 15.19
CA LYS A 128 18.16 8.10 15.19
C LYS A 128 19.63 7.68 15.25
N ASN A 129 19.93 6.51 15.82
CA ASN A 129 21.29 6.01 16.01
C ASN A 129 21.68 4.93 15.00
N LEU A 130 20.70 4.33 14.33
CA LEU A 130 20.94 3.35 13.27
C LEU A 130 21.59 4.04 12.06
N ASP A 131 22.73 3.52 11.61
CA ASP A 131 23.28 3.92 10.33
C ASP A 131 22.42 3.34 9.20
N VAL A 132 21.53 4.18 8.68
CA VAL A 132 20.61 3.81 7.61
C VAL A 132 21.35 3.66 6.27
N SER A 133 22.57 4.21 6.12
CA SER A 133 23.29 4.16 4.85
C SER A 133 23.72 2.73 4.48
N GLU A 134 24.23 1.96 5.43
CA GLU A 134 24.59 0.55 5.25
C GLU A 134 23.36 -0.31 4.92
N LEU A 135 22.24 -0.05 5.61
CA LEU A 135 20.98 -0.74 5.35
C LEU A 135 20.49 -0.48 3.92
N MET A 136 20.46 0.78 3.50
CA MET A 136 20.00 1.15 2.15
C MET A 136 20.92 0.58 1.08
N SER A 137 22.24 0.67 1.28
CA SER A 137 23.23 0.08 0.38
C SER A 137 23.04 -1.44 0.23
N TRP A 138 22.82 -2.14 1.35
CA TRP A 138 22.51 -3.56 1.34
C TRP A 138 21.19 -3.85 0.58
N TYR A 139 20.13 -3.09 0.86
CA TYR A 139 18.83 -3.29 0.24
C TYR A 139 18.87 -3.11 -1.29
N GLU A 140 19.56 -2.06 -1.75
CA GLU A 140 19.76 -1.78 -3.18
C GLU A 140 20.61 -2.86 -3.86
N LYS A 141 21.67 -3.34 -3.18
CA LYS A 141 22.54 -4.41 -3.67
C LYS A 141 21.78 -5.74 -3.86
N GLU A 142 20.83 -6.05 -2.98
CA GLU A 142 19.95 -7.22 -3.13
C GLU A 142 18.92 -7.05 -4.26
N GLY A 143 18.79 -5.85 -4.83
CA GLY A 143 17.76 -5.53 -5.84
C GLY A 143 16.36 -5.36 -5.22
N GLY A 144 16.32 -5.01 -3.94
CA GLY A 144 15.12 -5.07 -3.11
C GLY A 144 14.84 -6.46 -2.57
N VAL A 145 13.89 -6.56 -1.65
CA VAL A 145 13.45 -7.85 -1.10
C VAL A 145 11.94 -7.99 -1.23
N SER A 146 11.49 -9.20 -1.51
CA SER A 146 10.06 -9.52 -1.45
C SER A 146 9.55 -9.35 -0.01
N PRO A 147 8.26 -9.05 0.19
CA PRO A 147 7.64 -9.11 1.51
C PRO A 147 7.99 -10.43 2.19
N PHE A 148 8.24 -10.39 3.49
CA PHE A 148 8.68 -11.54 4.27
C PHE A 148 7.97 -11.59 5.61
N ASP A 149 8.08 -12.72 6.29
CA ASP A 149 7.63 -12.84 7.66
C ASP A 149 8.69 -12.28 8.62
N PHE A 150 8.33 -11.21 9.32
CA PHE A 150 9.21 -10.48 10.22
C PHE A 150 9.71 -11.33 11.39
N PHE A 151 8.84 -12.17 11.95
CA PHE A 151 9.22 -13.02 13.07
C PHE A 151 10.15 -14.14 12.60
N ASP A 152 9.82 -14.79 11.49
CA ASP A 152 10.69 -15.83 10.90
C ASP A 152 12.07 -15.29 10.52
N PHE A 153 12.16 -14.03 10.11
CA PHE A 153 13.45 -13.37 9.90
C PHE A 153 14.23 -13.19 11.21
N LEU A 154 13.61 -12.64 12.25
CA LEU A 154 14.28 -12.33 13.51
C LEU A 154 14.73 -13.56 14.29
N ILE A 155 13.95 -14.65 14.29
CA ILE A 155 14.32 -15.87 15.06
C ILE A 155 15.58 -16.57 14.52
N GLN A 156 16.10 -16.17 13.36
CA GLN A 156 17.38 -16.63 12.82
C GLN A 156 18.60 -16.09 13.61
N TYR A 157 18.40 -15.10 14.51
CA TYR A 157 19.45 -14.55 15.37
C TYR A 157 19.25 -14.98 16.84
N PRO A 158 20.31 -15.43 17.55
CA PRO A 158 20.21 -15.98 18.90
C PRO A 158 19.46 -15.10 19.91
N GLU A 159 19.64 -13.78 19.84
CA GLU A 159 19.05 -12.79 20.74
C GLU A 159 17.52 -12.66 20.65
N PHE A 160 16.89 -13.28 19.63
CA PHE A 160 15.43 -13.33 19.45
C PHE A 160 14.84 -14.73 19.65
N GLN A 161 15.64 -15.76 19.98
CA GLN A 161 15.17 -17.15 20.11
C GLN A 161 14.46 -17.46 21.46
N HIS A 162 13.95 -16.45 22.16
CA HIS A 162 13.32 -16.66 23.47
C HIS A 162 11.85 -17.15 23.34
N PRO A 163 11.40 -18.10 24.18
CA PRO A 163 10.09 -18.77 24.05
C PRO A 163 8.85 -17.88 24.25
N GLU A 164 9.01 -16.65 24.75
CA GLU A 164 7.90 -15.81 25.20
C GLU A 164 7.20 -15.00 24.09
N LEU A 165 7.73 -15.02 22.86
CA LEU A 165 7.15 -14.32 21.70
C LEU A 165 6.13 -15.16 20.90
N LYS A 166 5.83 -16.39 21.35
CA LYS A 166 4.72 -17.21 20.83
C LYS A 166 3.45 -16.98 21.65
N LYS A 167 2.85 -15.79 21.58
CA LYS A 167 1.48 -15.55 22.05
C LYS A 167 0.73 -14.65 21.09
#